data_AF-A0A353G5Z3-F1
#
_entry.id   AF-A0A353G5Z3-F1
#
_cell.length_a   1.000
_cell.length_b   1.000
_cell.length_c   1.000
_cell.angle_alpha   90.00
_cell.angle_beta   90.00
_cell.angle_gamma   90.00
#
_symmetry.space_group_name_H-M   'P 1'
#
loop_
_entity.id
_entity.type
_entity.pdbx_description
1 polymer ?
#
loop_
_entity_poly.entity_id
_entity_poly.type
_entity_poly.pdbx_seq_one_letter_code
_entity_poly.pdbx_strand_id
1 'polypeptide(L)' 'MKFDPPLVSATLVRRYKRFLFDATLESGEDITGFCPNTGSMRV' A
#
# COMPACT_ATOMS: atom_id res chain seq x y z
N MET A 1 -12.83 13.34 5.85
CA MET A 1 -12.47 12.84 4.51
C MET A 1 -13.46 11.76 4.13
N LYS A 2 -14.04 11.79 2.93
CA LYS A 2 -14.93 10.74 2.40
C LYS A 2 -14.27 10.19 1.15
N PHE A 3 -13.93 8.90 1.14
CA PHE A 3 -13.48 8.20 -0.06
C PHE A 3 -14.68 7.47 -0.65
N ASP A 4 -14.97 7.72 -1.92
CA ASP A 4 -16.01 7.05 -2.68
C ASP A 4 -15.39 6.59 -4.02
N PRO A 5 -15.17 5.29 -4.23
CA PRO A 5 -15.49 4.18 -3.31
C PRO A 5 -14.65 4.18 -2.03
N PRO A 6 -15.08 3.44 -0.98
CA PRO A 6 -14.29 3.24 0.23
C PRO A 6 -12.91 2.65 -0.07
N LEU A 7 -11.95 2.90 0.83
CA LEU A 7 -10.62 2.30 0.74
C LEU A 7 -10.70 0.77 0.89
N VAL A 8 -9.79 0.07 0.20
CA VAL A 8 -9.66 -1.39 0.26
C VAL A 8 -8.52 -1.77 1.19
N SER A 9 -8.77 -2.71 2.11
CA SER A 9 -7.76 -3.24 3.04
C SER A 9 -6.77 -4.16 2.35
N ALA A 10 -5.50 -4.08 2.77
CA ALA A 10 -4.43 -4.99 2.35
C ALA A 10 -3.36 -5.12 3.46
N THR A 11 -2.69 -6.27 3.51
CA THR A 11 -1.52 -6.48 4.38
C THR A 11 -0.25 -6.11 3.62
N LEU A 12 0.52 -5.15 4.14
CA LEU A 12 1.78 -4.73 3.53
C LEU A 12 2.83 -5.86 3.61
N VAL A 13 3.43 -6.22 2.48
CA VAL A 13 4.53 -7.19 2.41
C VAL A 13 5.88 -6.47 2.50
N ARG A 14 6.09 -5.47 1.63
CA ARG A 14 7.34 -4.68 1.62
C ARG A 14 7.15 -3.36 0.91
N ARG A 15 7.89 -2.32 1.34
CA ARG A 15 8.06 -1.06 0.61
C ARG A 15 9.48 -0.97 0.05
N TYR A 16 9.63 -0.54 -1.19
CA TYR A 16 10.92 -0.45 -1.87
C TYR A 16 10.94 0.67 -2.90
N LYS A 17 12.15 1.06 -3.33
CA LYS A 17 12.38 2.16 -4.29
C LYS A 17 11.62 3.45 -3.93
N ARG A 18 11.32 3.66 -2.63
CA ARG A 18 10.52 4.73 -2.01
C ARG A 18 9.05 4.78 -2.42
N PHE A 19 8.76 4.58 -3.69
CA PHE A 19 7.46 4.80 -4.31
C PHE A 19 6.67 3.54 -4.60
N LEU A 20 7.24 2.36 -4.34
CA LEU A 20 6.59 1.09 -4.61
C LEU A 20 6.39 0.31 -3.31
N PHE A 21 5.30 -0.43 -3.25
CA PHE A 21 5.08 -1.44 -2.24
C PHE A 21 4.37 -2.65 -2.83
N ASP A 22 4.61 -3.82 -2.25
CA ASP A 22 3.80 -5.01 -2.48
C ASP A 22 2.91 -5.24 -1.26
N ALA A 23 1.67 -5.66 -1.48
CA ALA A 23 0.70 -5.98 -0.44
C ALA A 23 -0.22 -7.13 -0.90
N THR A 24 -0.80 -7.84 0.07
CA THR A 24 -1.77 -8.91 -0.18
C THR A 24 -3.16 -8.44 0.24
N LEU A 25 -4.13 -8.52 -0.68
CA LEU A 25 -5.54 -8.23 -0.42
C LEU A 25 -6.18 -9.29 0.47
N GLU A 26 -7.34 -8.99 1.05
CA GLU A 26 -8.12 -9.97 1.85
C GLU A 26 -8.55 -11.20 1.02
N SER A 27 -8.64 -11.06 -0.31
CA SER A 27 -8.88 -12.16 -1.25
C SER A 27 -7.69 -13.13 -1.38
N GLY A 28 -6.50 -12.75 -0.90
CA GLY A 28 -5.24 -13.46 -1.14
C GLY A 28 -4.51 -13.05 -2.41
N GLU A 29 -5.04 -12.09 -3.18
CA GLU A 29 -4.38 -11.54 -4.35
C GLU A 29 -3.21 -10.62 -3.96
N ASP A 30 -2.06 -10.79 -4.62
CA ASP A 30 -0.90 -9.93 -4.46
C ASP A 30 -0.95 -8.74 -5.43
N ILE A 31 -0.74 -7.55 -4.90
CA ILE A 31 -0.75 -6.28 -5.64
C ILE A 31 0.54 -5.50 -5.44
N THR A 32 0.92 -4.74 -6.47
CA THR A 32 1.94 -3.67 -6.35
C THR A 32 1.26 -2.31 -6.37
N GLY A 33 1.51 -1.48 -5.36
CA GLY A 33 0.92 -0.14 -5.22
C GLY A 33 1.95 0.99 -5.21
N PHE A 34 1.46 2.21 -5.40
CA PHE A 34 2.26 3.44 -5.31
C PHE A 34 2.25 4.01 -3.89
N CYS A 35 3.43 4.29 -3.34
CA CYS A 35 3.59 4.97 -2.05
C CYS A 35 3.84 6.48 -2.30
N PRO A 36 2.85 7.37 -2.11
CA PRO A 36 2.99 8.81 -2.33
C PRO A 36 3.73 9.52 -1.18
N ASN A 37 4.75 8.88 -0.61
CA ASN A 37 5.58 9.42 0.46
C ASN A 37 7.06 9.26 0.09
N THR A 38 7.80 10.37 -0.07
CA THR A 38 9.25 10.38 -0.35
C THR A 38 10.11 10.15 0.91
N GLY A 39 9.52 10.37 2.09
CA GLY A 39 10.14 10.27 3.40
C GLY A 39 10.47 8.84 3.83
N SER A 40 11.15 8.73 4.97
CA SER A 40 11.75 7.49 5.45
C SER A 40 10.73 6.44 5.90
N MET A 41 9.55 6.84 6.40
CA MET A 41 8.58 5.97 7.09
C MET A 41 9.22 5.01 8.11
N ARG A 42 10.33 5.42 8.71
CA ARG A 42 10.92 4.72 9.85
C ARG A 42 10.08 5.05 11.07
N VAL A 43 9.73 4.01 11.84
CA VAL A 43 9.18 4.16 13.20
C VAL A 43 10.32 4.54 14.13
#